data_AF-A0A7X0AL58-F1
#
_entry.id   AF-A0A7X0AL58-F1
#
_cell.length_a   1.000
_cell.length_b   1.000
_cell.length_c   1.000
_cell.angle_alpha   90.00
_cell.angle_beta   90.00
_cell.angle_gamma   90.00
#
_symmetry.space_group_name_H-M   'P 1'
#
loop_
_entity.id
_entity.type
_entity.pdbx_description
1 polymer ?
#
loop_
_entity_poly.entity_id
_entity_poly.type
_entity_poly.pdbx_seq_one_letter_code
_entity_poly.pdbx_strand_id
1 'polypeptide(L)' 'MDPSVASPRVNQYERGKHTPDSSTLGKLGQVLNVPIAYFYAEDEDLALVIVAFHRSSAAARRRLIATLPKI' A
#
# COMPACT_ATOMS: atom_id res chain seq x y z
N MET A 1 18.45 12.09 16.09
CA MET A 1 18.70 11.12 15.00
C MET A 1 18.21 11.78 13.73
N ASP A 2 19.14 12.18 12.88
CA ASP A 2 18.85 12.93 11.66
C ASP A 2 18.02 12.09 10.67
N PRO A 3 16.92 12.61 10.11
CA PRO A 3 16.24 11.99 8.98
C PRO A 3 17.11 11.94 7.71
N SER A 4 18.31 12.52 7.75
CA SER A 4 19.28 12.55 6.64
C SER A 4 20.03 11.24 6.40
N VAL A 5 19.77 10.17 7.17
CA VAL A 5 20.36 8.83 6.97
C VAL A 5 19.39 7.83 6.29
N ALA A 6 18.36 8.31 5.60
CA ALA A 6 17.68 7.49 4.61
C ALA A 6 18.68 7.16 3.49
N SER A 7 18.94 5.86 3.27
CA SER A 7 19.92 5.41 2.28
C SER A 7 19.67 6.03 0.89
N PRO A 8 20.70 6.22 0.04
CA PRO A 8 20.56 6.80 -1.30
C PRO A 8 19.45 6.19 -2.18
N ARG A 9 19.00 4.97 -1.86
CA ARG A 9 17.90 4.26 -2.53
C ARG A 9 16.51 4.82 -2.18
N VAL A 10 16.28 5.25 -0.94
CA VAL A 10 14.99 5.84 -0.52
C VAL A 10 14.75 7.17 -1.23
N ASN A 11 15.79 8.00 -1.32
CA ASN A 11 15.77 9.30 -2.01
C ASN A 11 15.58 9.19 -3.54
N GLN A 12 15.83 8.00 -4.14
CA GLN A 12 15.56 7.76 -5.57
C GLN A 12 14.10 7.38 -5.84
N TYR A 13 13.42 6.71 -4.91
CA TYR A 13 11.99 6.38 -5.03
C TYR A 13 11.12 7.62 -4.85
N GLU A 14 11.50 8.54 -3.94
CA GLU A 14 10.76 9.78 -3.70
C GLU A 14 10.81 10.76 -4.89
N ARG A 15 11.81 10.65 -5.77
CA ARG A 15 12.02 11.58 -6.89
C ARG A 15 11.53 11.06 -8.24
N GLY A 16 10.77 9.95 -8.26
CA GLY A 16 10.10 9.42 -9.46
C GLY A 16 11.04 8.98 -10.59
N LYS A 17 12.35 8.82 -10.34
CA LYS A 17 13.33 8.51 -11.40
C LYS A 17 13.41 7.02 -11.71
N HIS A 18 12.98 6.14 -10.79
CA HIS A 18 12.88 4.69 -10.97
C HIS A 18 11.64 4.17 -10.22
N THR A 19 10.68 3.59 -10.95
CA THR A 19 9.58 2.84 -10.34
C THR A 19 10.16 1.56 -9.73
N PRO A 20 9.96 1.28 -8.42
CA PRO A 20 10.39 0.02 -7.84
C PRO A 20 9.68 -1.13 -8.56
N ASP A 21 10.40 -2.22 -8.83
CA ASP A 21 9.80 -3.42 -9.37
C ASP A 21 8.79 -4.04 -8.37
N SER A 22 7.91 -4.92 -8.86
CA SER A 22 6.89 -5.55 -8.03
C SER A 22 7.48 -6.35 -6.86
N SER A 23 8.74 -6.83 -6.99
CA SER A 23 9.46 -7.52 -5.91
C SER A 23 9.80 -6.55 -4.77
N THR A 24 10.28 -5.36 -5.11
CA THR A 24 10.63 -4.30 -4.17
C THR A 24 9.39 -3.76 -3.48
N LEU A 25 8.31 -3.51 -4.22
CA LEU A 25 7.02 -3.13 -3.64
C LEU A 25 6.44 -4.22 -2.74
N GLY A 26 6.62 -5.49 -3.09
CA GLY A 26 6.24 -6.61 -2.22
C GLY A 26 6.97 -6.61 -0.88
N LYS A 27 8.30 -6.43 -0.90
CA LYS A 27 9.12 -6.32 0.32
C LYS A 27 8.73 -5.10 1.17
N LEU A 28 8.48 -3.97 0.52
CA LEU A 28 8.02 -2.76 1.20
C LEU A 28 6.64 -2.97 1.83
N GLY A 29 5.71 -3.61 1.10
CA GLY A 29 4.38 -3.95 1.59
C GLY A 29 4.42 -4.87 2.81
N GLN A 30 5.33 -5.83 2.85
CA GLN A 30 5.55 -6.69 4.01
C GLN A 30 5.99 -5.90 5.25
N VAL A 31 6.94 -4.97 5.09
CA VAL A 31 7.45 -4.14 6.20
C VAL A 31 6.38 -3.16 6.69
N LEU A 32 5.64 -2.53 5.77
CA LEU A 32 4.59 -1.54 6.08
C LEU A 32 3.25 -2.18 6.47
N ASN A 33 3.12 -3.51 6.34
CA ASN A 33 1.87 -4.25 6.52
C ASN A 33 0.72 -3.66 5.69
N VAL A 34 0.98 -3.51 4.38
CA VAL A 34 0.03 -3.04 3.35
C VAL A 34 0.15 -3.91 2.10
N PRO A 35 -0.94 -4.11 1.33
CA PRO A 35 -0.88 -4.89 0.10
C PRO A 35 -0.22 -4.09 -1.02
N ILE A 36 0.32 -4.79 -2.02
CA ILE A 36 1.00 -4.14 -3.17
C ILE A 36 0.11 -3.12 -3.91
N ALA A 37 -1.21 -3.35 -3.92
CA ALA A 37 -2.20 -2.46 -4.53
C ALA A 37 -2.21 -1.05 -3.92
N TYR A 38 -1.80 -0.90 -2.65
CA TYR A 38 -1.71 0.41 -1.99
C TYR A 38 -0.76 1.37 -2.72
N PHE A 39 0.35 0.86 -3.26
CA PHE A 39 1.34 1.69 -3.96
C PHE A 39 0.88 2.18 -5.35
N TYR A 40 -0.22 1.64 -5.85
CA TYR A 40 -0.80 1.99 -7.15
C TYR A 40 -2.13 2.73 -7.03
N ALA A 41 -2.64 2.95 -5.82
CA ALA A 41 -3.85 3.72 -5.60
C ALA A 41 -3.53 5.22 -5.75
N GLU A 42 -4.07 5.85 -6.80
CA GLU A 42 -3.95 7.30 -7.02
C GLU A 42 -4.88 8.11 -6.11
N ASP A 43 -6.01 7.50 -5.72
CA ASP A 43 -7.02 8.09 -4.86
C ASP A 43 -6.75 7.74 -3.38
N GLU A 44 -6.75 8.75 -2.52
CA GLU A 44 -6.44 8.61 -1.09
C GLU A 44 -7.50 7.75 -0.37
N ASP A 45 -8.79 7.96 -0.68
CA ASP A 45 -9.87 7.19 -0.08
C ASP A 45 -9.78 5.71 -0.50
N LEU A 46 -9.45 5.43 -1.75
CA LEU A 46 -9.19 4.07 -2.24
C LEU A 46 -7.99 3.44 -1.54
N ALA A 47 -6.89 4.18 -1.36
CA ALA A 47 -5.71 3.70 -0.65
C ALA A 47 -6.06 3.31 0.80
N LEU A 48 -6.85 4.14 1.48
CA LEU A 48 -7.36 3.86 2.83
C LEU A 48 -8.24 2.61 2.86
N VAL A 49 -9.17 2.46 1.90
CA VAL A 49 -10.04 1.28 1.78
C VAL A 49 -9.22 0.01 1.55
N ILE A 50 -8.21 0.06 0.67
CA ILE A 50 -7.32 -1.07 0.38
C ILE A 50 -6.61 -1.54 1.66
N VAL A 51 -6.04 -0.63 2.44
CA VAL A 51 -5.35 -0.95 3.70
C VAL A 51 -6.33 -1.46 4.76
N ALA A 52 -7.47 -0.79 4.91
CA ALA A 52 -8.51 -1.20 5.86
C ALA A 52 -9.04 -2.61 5.55
N PHE A 53 -9.28 -2.91 4.27
CA PHE A 53 -9.70 -4.23 3.81
C PHE A 53 -8.63 -5.30 4.08
N HIS A 54 -7.36 -4.99 3.77
CA HIS A 54 -6.23 -5.89 4.01
C HIS A 54 -6.10 -6.30 5.48
N ARG A 55 -6.25 -5.33 6.40
CA ARG A 55 -6.13 -5.53 7.85
C ARG A 55 -7.39 -6.08 8.51
N SER A 56 -8.50 -6.16 7.78
CA SER A 56 -9.77 -6.65 8.30
C SER A 56 -9.81 -8.17 8.41
N SER A 57 -10.55 -8.67 9.42
CA SER A 57 -10.83 -10.10 9.55
C SER A 57 -11.65 -10.64 8.38
N ALA A 58 -11.55 -11.94 8.10
CA ALA A 58 -12.34 -12.57 7.03
C ALA A 58 -13.87 -12.37 7.21
N ALA A 59 -14.36 -12.25 8.44
CA ALA A 59 -15.77 -11.94 8.70
C ALA A 59 -16.12 -10.49 8.35
N ALA A 60 -15.26 -9.53 8.71
CA ALA A 60 -15.46 -8.11 8.38
C ALA A 60 -15.39 -7.88 6.86
N ARG A 61 -14.43 -8.50 6.17
CA ARG A 61 -14.32 -8.44 4.70
C ARG A 61 -15.58 -8.94 4.00
N ARG A 62 -16.12 -10.08 4.44
CA ARG A 62 -17.37 -10.64 3.88
C ARG A 62 -18.56 -9.70 4.07
N ARG A 63 -18.68 -9.07 5.24
CA ARG A 63 -19.75 -8.08 5.50
C ARG A 63 -19.60 -6.85 4.60
N LEU A 64 -18.38 -6.31 4.46
CA LEU A 64 -18.14 -5.17 3.58
C LEU A 64 -18.54 -5.49 2.13
N ILE A 65 -18.08 -6.63 1.59
CA ILE A 65 -18.41 -7.05 0.23
C ILE A 65 -19.93 -7.19 0.05
N ALA A 66 -20.65 -7.70 1.06
CA ALA A 66 -22.10 -7.86 1.00
C ALA A 66 -22.87 -6.52 0.99
N THR A 67 -22.26 -5.43 1.46
CA THR A 67 -22.87 -4.08 1.43
C THR A 67 -22.63 -3.34 0.13
N LEU A 68 -21.71 -3.80 -0.73
CA LEU A 68 -21.41 -3.13 -1.99
C LEU A 68 -22.56 -3.28 -2.99
N PRO A 69 -22.82 -2.26 -3.83
CA PRO A 69 -23.77 -2.40 -4.93
C PRO A 69 -23.31 -3.52 -5.86
N LYS A 70 -24.28 -4.26 -6.42
CA LYS A 70 -23.98 -5.24 -7.46
C LYS A 70 -23.49 -4.48 -8.69
N ILE A 71 -22.31 -4.86 -9.17
CA ILE A 71 -21.71 -4.39 -10.43
C ILE A 71 -22.35 -5.14 -11.59
#